data_AF-W9X964-F1
#
_entry.id   AF-W9X964-F1
#
_cell.length_a   1.000
_cell.length_b   1.000
_cell.length_c   1.000
_cell.angle_alpha   90.00
_cell.angle_beta   90.00
_cell.angle_gamma   90.00
#
_symmetry.space_group_name_H-M   'P 1'
#
loop_
_entity.id
_entity.type
_entity.pdbx_description
1 polymer ?
#
loop_
_entity_poly.entity_id
_entity_poly.type
_entity_poly.pdbx_seq_one_letter_code
_entity_poly.pdbx_strand_id
1 'polypeptide(L)'
;MTKAKLMWQSRKALAAIGQSRLMSIWDSFFAHKNQPVAQILITRNDIADRSQYLNAQNTLAETLSMGVIPIVNENDTLAVSEIKFGDNDTLSAITAAMVNADYLFLMTDVDCLYDRNPRKFPDAKPIPVVDDIDALQADVSSKGSALGTGGMATKIVAARLATATGTSTIITKSSKPGNIAAIIRHLYPPMEVDSETGTVLSVPSIPPPLHTCFLPSPSPIRNRAFWILHGLAPHGTLYIDRGASIALANKAGLLPVGVVDVEGTFAQQEAVRLVVIEKTSLGSLSPTGNSNSISMQLVSREEEIGRAVVNYSSSEIARIKRLRSSEIRNVLGYADSEYVAYRENVSLHASASGDKSRPDTPSGPRTPTKERTPEASVVDLKSWKIE
;
A
#
# COMPACT_ATOMS: atom_id res chain seq x y z
N MET A 1 28.94 12.58 18.92
CA MET A 1 27.60 12.14 18.44
C MET A 1 26.58 13.20 18.85
N THR A 2 25.74 13.68 17.93
CA THR A 2 24.67 14.65 18.23
C THR A 2 23.63 14.05 19.18
N LYS A 3 23.07 14.84 20.11
CA LYS A 3 22.08 14.40 21.12
C LYS A 3 20.88 13.65 20.49
N ALA A 4 20.46 14.05 19.28
CA ALA A 4 19.43 13.38 18.49
C ALA A 4 19.83 11.95 18.05
N LYS A 5 21.09 11.74 17.64
CA LYS A 5 21.62 10.42 17.25
C LYS A 5 21.71 9.49 18.47
N LEU A 6 22.02 10.03 19.64
CA LEU A 6 22.07 9.26 20.89
C LEU A 6 20.65 8.85 21.35
N MET A 7 19.69 9.78 21.35
CA MET A 7 18.27 9.48 21.64
C MET A 7 17.68 8.43 20.69
N TRP A 8 18.09 8.48 19.42
CA TRP A 8 17.65 7.52 18.42
C TRP A 8 18.14 6.09 18.70
N GLN A 9 19.43 5.90 18.98
CA GLN A 9 19.96 4.57 19.29
C GLN A 9 19.35 4.01 20.58
N SER A 10 19.11 4.85 21.58
CA SER A 10 18.39 4.45 22.78
C SER A 10 16.96 3.97 22.46
N ARG A 11 16.25 4.61 21.53
CA ARG A 11 14.90 4.18 21.11
C ARG A 11 14.94 2.80 20.43
N LYS A 12 15.92 2.55 19.56
CA LYS A 12 16.11 1.23 18.92
C LYS A 12 16.40 0.14 19.94
N ALA A 13 17.27 0.43 20.91
CA ALA A 13 17.57 -0.51 21.99
C ALA A 13 16.32 -0.83 22.83
N LEU A 14 15.53 0.18 23.17
CA LEU A 14 14.26 0.00 23.87
C LEU A 14 13.24 -0.80 23.05
N ALA A 15 13.16 -0.57 21.74
CA ALA A 15 12.30 -1.35 20.85
C ALA A 15 12.73 -2.83 20.81
N ALA A 16 14.02 -3.11 20.71
CA ALA A 16 14.54 -4.49 20.73
C ALA A 16 14.22 -5.20 22.06
N ILE A 17 14.42 -4.53 23.19
CA ILE A 17 14.06 -5.06 24.53
C ILE A 17 12.54 -5.23 24.66
N GLY A 18 11.77 -4.28 24.14
CA GLY A 18 10.31 -4.30 24.18
C GLY A 18 9.70 -5.40 23.30
N GLN A 19 10.31 -5.69 22.15
CA GLN A 19 9.81 -6.65 21.19
C GLN A 19 9.78 -8.08 21.74
N SER A 20 10.80 -8.49 22.51
CA SER A 20 10.82 -9.80 23.16
C SER A 20 9.71 -9.93 24.21
N ARG A 21 9.49 -8.87 25.01
CA ARG A 21 8.41 -8.80 26.00
C ARG A 21 7.03 -8.81 25.36
N LEU A 22 6.84 -8.03 24.29
CA LEU A 22 5.60 -7.97 23.52
C LEU A 22 5.23 -9.37 23.00
N MET A 23 6.21 -10.07 22.41
CA MET A 23 5.99 -11.40 21.87
C MET A 23 5.67 -12.42 22.97
N SER A 24 6.35 -12.36 24.12
CA SER A 24 6.06 -13.22 25.26
C SER A 24 4.62 -13.04 25.78
N ILE A 25 4.11 -11.81 25.79
CA ILE A 25 2.73 -11.54 26.20
C ILE A 25 1.73 -12.10 25.18
N TRP A 26 1.95 -11.89 23.88
CA TRP A 26 1.10 -12.46 22.84
C TRP A 26 1.07 -13.99 22.87
N ASP A 27 2.24 -14.61 22.96
CA ASP A 27 2.37 -16.06 23.07
C ASP A 27 1.63 -16.59 24.30
N SER A 28 1.79 -15.95 25.46
CA SER A 28 1.05 -16.31 26.67
C SER A 28 -0.47 -16.22 26.47
N PHE A 29 -0.99 -15.13 25.90
CA PHE A 29 -2.44 -14.98 25.69
C PHE A 29 -3.02 -16.02 24.72
N PHE A 30 -2.33 -16.29 23.61
CA PHE A 30 -2.79 -17.28 22.63
C PHE A 30 -2.59 -18.73 23.09
N ALA A 31 -1.58 -19.01 23.92
CA ALA A 31 -1.37 -20.32 24.52
C ALA A 31 -2.57 -20.79 25.36
N HIS A 32 -3.29 -19.88 26.03
CA HIS A 32 -4.54 -20.22 26.75
C HIS A 32 -5.65 -20.75 25.84
N LYS A 33 -5.52 -20.56 24.52
CA LYS A 33 -6.45 -21.06 23.50
C LYS A 33 -5.81 -22.15 22.62
N ASN A 34 -4.67 -22.70 23.02
CA ASN A 34 -3.88 -23.65 22.22
C ASN A 34 -3.59 -23.14 20.80
N GLN A 35 -3.45 -21.82 20.64
CA GLN A 35 -3.26 -21.18 19.36
C GLN A 35 -1.77 -20.81 19.22
N PRO A 36 -0.99 -21.44 18.34
CA PRO A 36 0.38 -21.05 18.10
C PRO A 36 0.46 -19.69 17.41
N VAL A 37 1.51 -18.94 17.72
CA VAL A 37 1.85 -17.64 17.11
C VAL A 37 3.25 -17.65 16.53
N ALA A 38 3.49 -16.86 15.49
CA ALA A 38 4.82 -16.69 14.88
C ALA A 38 5.18 -15.21 14.80
N GLN A 39 6.40 -14.86 15.22
CA GLN A 39 6.90 -13.49 15.09
C GLN A 39 7.41 -13.24 13.68
N ILE A 40 6.98 -12.13 13.08
CA ILE A 40 7.48 -11.67 11.78
C ILE A 40 7.88 -10.19 11.91
N LEU A 41 9.14 -9.89 11.59
CA LEU A 41 9.70 -8.54 11.65
C LEU A 41 10.07 -8.09 10.24
N ILE A 42 9.50 -6.97 9.79
CA ILE A 42 9.67 -6.47 8.43
C ILE A 42 10.08 -4.99 8.47
N THR A 43 10.98 -4.58 7.60
CA THR A 43 11.30 -3.18 7.33
C THR A 43 10.75 -2.74 5.99
N ARG A 44 10.68 -1.44 5.77
CA ARG A 44 10.30 -0.88 4.48
C ARG A 44 11.28 -1.24 3.35
N ASN A 45 12.55 -1.46 3.67
CA ASN A 45 13.54 -1.93 2.68
C ASN A 45 13.24 -3.37 2.23
N ASP A 46 12.80 -4.23 3.16
CA ASP A 46 12.44 -5.61 2.82
C ASP A 46 11.20 -5.67 1.93
N ILE A 47 10.28 -4.71 2.11
CA ILE A 47 9.13 -4.54 1.23
C ILE A 47 9.56 -3.93 -0.11
N ALA A 48 10.56 -3.06 -0.14
CA ALA A 48 11.05 -2.45 -1.37
C ALA A 48 11.87 -3.42 -2.23
N ASP A 49 12.47 -4.47 -1.67
CA ASP A 49 13.10 -5.51 -2.46
C ASP A 49 12.08 -6.58 -2.90
N ARG A 50 12.07 -6.92 -4.19
CA ARG A 50 11.06 -7.83 -4.73
C ARG A 50 11.22 -9.25 -4.21
N SER A 51 12.47 -9.71 -4.07
CA SER A 51 12.76 -11.06 -3.61
C SER A 51 12.35 -11.21 -2.15
N GLN A 52 12.71 -10.24 -1.32
CA GLN A 52 12.34 -10.19 0.10
C GLN A 52 10.84 -10.03 0.29
N TYR A 53 10.15 -9.21 -0.52
CA TYR A 53 8.70 -9.12 -0.52
C TYR A 53 8.04 -10.48 -0.78
N LEU A 54 8.50 -11.22 -1.81
CA LEU A 54 7.96 -12.55 -2.13
C LEU A 54 8.27 -13.57 -1.03
N ASN A 55 9.47 -13.52 -0.44
CA ASN A 55 9.84 -14.39 0.68
C ASN A 55 8.95 -14.13 1.90
N ALA A 56 8.67 -12.86 2.22
CA ALA A 56 7.76 -12.49 3.29
C ALA A 56 6.32 -12.98 3.01
N GLN A 57 5.83 -12.79 1.78
CA GLN A 57 4.51 -13.28 1.35
C GLN A 57 4.40 -14.81 1.49
N ASN A 58 5.39 -15.56 1.00
CA ASN A 58 5.39 -17.02 1.10
C ASN A 58 5.44 -17.49 2.55
N THR A 59 6.26 -16.85 3.38
CA THR A 59 6.37 -17.17 4.81
C THR A 59 5.05 -16.92 5.53
N LEU A 60 4.38 -15.79 5.27
CA LEU A 60 3.07 -15.48 5.82
C LEU A 60 2.01 -16.50 5.39
N ALA A 61 1.98 -16.86 4.10
CA ALA A 61 1.05 -17.83 3.56
C ALA A 61 1.23 -19.22 4.20
N GLU A 62 2.47 -19.69 4.31
CA GLU A 62 2.80 -20.97 4.92
C GLU A 62 2.44 -20.98 6.41
N THR A 63 2.78 -19.91 7.13
CA THR A 63 2.44 -19.73 8.56
C THR A 63 0.94 -19.86 8.80
N LEU A 64 0.13 -19.18 7.98
CA LEU A 64 -1.33 -19.27 8.06
C LEU A 64 -1.84 -20.67 7.68
N SER A 65 -1.21 -21.33 6.70
CA SER A 65 -1.59 -22.69 6.27
C SER A 65 -1.39 -23.74 7.36
N MET A 66 -0.37 -23.54 8.21
CA MET A 66 -0.08 -24.35 9.40
C MET A 66 -1.05 -24.06 10.57
N GLY A 67 -1.99 -23.12 10.40
CA GLY A 67 -2.90 -22.70 11.47
C GLY A 67 -2.24 -21.84 12.54
N VAL A 68 -1.06 -21.27 12.26
CA VAL A 68 -0.31 -20.38 13.16
C VAL A 68 -0.72 -18.93 12.90
N ILE A 69 -0.87 -18.13 13.96
CA ILE A 69 -1.20 -16.70 13.83
C ILE A 69 0.10 -15.88 13.71
N PRO A 70 0.36 -15.22 12.56
CA PRO A 70 1.49 -14.33 12.42
C PRO A 70 1.27 -13.03 13.21
N ILE A 71 2.25 -12.66 14.04
CA ILE A 71 2.35 -11.37 14.73
C ILE A 71 3.42 -10.55 14.03
N VAL A 72 2.96 -9.61 13.19
CA VAL A 72 3.82 -8.77 12.35
C VAL A 72 4.12 -7.44 13.06
N ASN A 73 5.39 -7.02 13.08
CA ASN A 73 5.79 -5.70 13.54
C ASN A 73 6.94 -5.12 12.71
N GLU A 74 7.15 -3.80 12.78
CA GLU A 74 8.31 -3.17 12.16
C GLU A 74 9.61 -3.61 12.86
N ASN A 75 10.64 -3.94 12.08
CA ASN A 75 11.96 -4.21 12.63
C ASN A 75 12.69 -2.89 12.95
N ASP A 76 12.36 -2.29 14.09
CA ASP A 76 12.93 -1.01 14.57
C ASP A 76 14.47 -1.02 14.68
N THR A 77 15.07 -2.19 14.93
CA THR A 77 16.53 -2.32 15.03
C THR A 77 17.19 -2.03 13.69
N LEU A 78 16.64 -2.59 12.61
CA LEU A 78 17.17 -2.44 11.24
C LEU A 78 16.60 -1.22 10.49
N ALA A 79 15.43 -0.71 10.90
CA ALA A 79 14.79 0.45 10.26
C ALA A 79 15.70 1.70 10.26
N VAL A 80 15.87 2.33 9.10
CA VAL A 80 16.68 3.55 8.94
C VAL A 80 15.79 4.79 9.16
N SER A 81 16.36 5.88 9.68
CA SER A 81 15.60 7.08 10.08
C SER A 81 14.85 7.76 8.94
N GLU A 82 15.34 7.69 7.69
CA GLU A 82 14.63 8.26 6.54
C GLU A 82 13.48 7.38 6.02
N ILE A 83 13.40 6.11 6.44
CA ILE A 83 12.57 5.07 5.81
C ILE A 83 11.77 4.26 6.85
N LYS A 84 11.34 4.89 7.95
CA LYS A 84 10.36 4.24 8.85
C LYS A 84 8.99 4.12 8.16
N PHE A 85 8.25 3.05 8.48
CA PHE A 85 6.79 3.14 8.35
C PHE A 85 6.33 4.29 9.24
N GLY A 86 5.71 5.30 8.64
CA GLY A 86 5.23 6.46 9.40
C GLY A 86 4.24 6.08 10.51
N ASP A 87 3.64 4.87 10.45
CA ASP A 87 2.87 4.21 11.50
C ASP A 87 2.65 2.73 11.14
N ASN A 88 2.37 1.86 12.13
CA ASN A 88 1.95 0.47 11.92
C ASN A 88 0.64 0.35 11.11
N ASP A 89 -0.13 1.44 10.99
CA ASP A 89 -1.25 1.55 10.07
C ASP A 89 -0.82 1.17 8.63
N THR A 90 0.28 1.74 8.12
CA THR A 90 0.74 1.47 6.74
C THR A 90 1.30 0.05 6.61
N LEU A 91 2.05 -0.42 7.60
CA LEU A 91 2.55 -1.79 7.63
C LEU A 91 1.39 -2.78 7.57
N SER A 92 0.33 -2.57 8.36
CA SER A 92 -0.85 -3.44 8.37
C SER A 92 -1.56 -3.52 7.02
N ALA A 93 -1.64 -2.41 6.28
CA ALA A 93 -2.21 -2.40 4.94
C ALA A 93 -1.36 -3.14 3.91
N ILE A 94 -0.02 -3.06 4.01
CA ILE A 94 0.87 -3.85 3.15
C ILE A 94 0.80 -5.34 3.52
N THR A 95 0.76 -5.67 4.80
CA THR A 95 0.58 -7.05 5.26
C THR A 95 -0.75 -7.61 4.78
N ALA A 96 -1.83 -6.84 4.84
CA ALA A 96 -3.13 -7.22 4.30
C ALA A 96 -3.06 -7.53 2.80
N ALA A 97 -2.35 -6.71 2.03
CA ALA A 97 -2.08 -6.98 0.62
C ALA A 97 -1.24 -8.26 0.40
N MET A 98 -0.18 -8.46 1.19
CA MET A 98 0.69 -9.66 1.09
C MET A 98 -0.10 -10.95 1.29
N VAL A 99 -1.04 -10.98 2.23
CA VAL A 99 -1.85 -12.17 2.54
C VAL A 99 -3.16 -12.23 1.76
N ASN A 100 -3.41 -11.27 0.85
CA ASN A 100 -4.68 -11.11 0.14
C ASN A 100 -5.89 -11.12 1.09
N ALA A 101 -5.81 -10.34 2.17
CA ALA A 101 -6.86 -10.28 3.19
C ALA A 101 -8.16 -9.72 2.62
N ASP A 102 -9.30 -10.31 3.02
CA ASP A 102 -10.62 -9.76 2.71
C ASP A 102 -10.90 -8.50 3.54
N TYR A 103 -10.39 -8.46 4.78
CA TYR A 103 -10.60 -7.37 5.74
C TYR A 103 -9.32 -6.93 6.43
N LEU A 104 -9.18 -5.61 6.60
CA LEU A 104 -8.21 -4.97 7.48
C LEU A 104 -8.96 -4.20 8.58
N PHE A 105 -8.75 -4.56 9.85
CA PHE A 105 -9.32 -3.84 10.99
C PHE A 105 -8.27 -2.91 11.61
N LEU A 106 -8.49 -1.60 11.50
CA LEU A 106 -7.72 -0.56 12.19
C LEU A 106 -8.40 -0.23 13.52
N MET A 107 -7.92 -0.85 14.59
CA MET A 107 -8.45 -0.67 15.94
C MET A 107 -7.90 0.61 16.59
N THR A 108 -8.75 1.58 16.88
CA THR A 108 -8.35 2.93 17.32
C THR A 108 -9.10 3.40 18.58
N ASP A 109 -8.74 4.55 19.15
CA ASP A 109 -9.37 5.09 20.36
C ASP A 109 -10.73 5.75 20.08
N VAL A 110 -10.99 6.11 18.82
CA VAL A 110 -12.30 6.52 18.31
C VAL A 110 -13.09 5.33 17.75
N ASP A 111 -14.40 5.48 17.66
CA ASP A 111 -15.31 4.45 17.16
C ASP A 111 -15.46 4.43 15.65
N CYS A 112 -15.33 5.56 14.98
CA CYS A 112 -15.38 5.68 13.53
C CYS A 112 -14.66 6.95 13.04
N LEU A 113 -14.64 7.15 11.73
CA LEU A 113 -14.29 8.40 11.10
C LEU A 113 -15.47 9.38 11.21
N TYR A 114 -15.18 10.65 11.42
CA TYR A 114 -16.14 11.74 11.48
C TYR A 114 -15.84 12.79 10.41
N ASP A 115 -16.85 13.56 10.00
CA ASP A 115 -16.70 14.72 9.11
C ASP A 115 -15.70 15.76 9.64
N ARG A 116 -15.69 15.94 10.96
CA ARG A 116 -14.77 16.82 11.69
C ARG A 116 -14.42 16.26 13.07
N ASN A 117 -13.42 16.83 13.72
CA ASN A 117 -12.90 16.27 14.97
C ASN A 117 -13.96 16.27 16.08
N PRO A 118 -14.43 15.08 16.56
CA PRO A 118 -15.53 14.98 17.52
C PRO A 118 -15.14 15.49 18.93
N ARG A 119 -13.84 15.62 19.23
CA ARG A 119 -13.37 16.21 20.49
C ARG A 119 -13.53 17.73 20.52
N LYS A 120 -13.55 18.38 19.35
CA LYS A 120 -13.74 19.83 19.21
C LYS A 120 -15.18 20.20 18.87
N PHE A 121 -15.86 19.34 18.10
CA PHE A 121 -17.20 19.57 17.58
C PHE A 121 -18.13 18.46 18.04
N PRO A 122 -18.96 18.69 19.08
CA PRO A 122 -19.91 17.68 19.57
C PRO A 122 -20.97 17.27 18.55
N ASP A 123 -21.21 18.11 17.53
CA ASP A 123 -22.15 17.86 16.42
C ASP A 123 -21.49 17.13 15.23
N ALA A 124 -20.24 16.64 15.40
CA ALA A 124 -19.56 15.85 14.39
C ALA A 124 -20.38 14.61 14.03
N LYS A 125 -20.52 14.37 12.73
CA LYS A 125 -21.33 13.29 12.18
C LYS A 125 -20.44 12.11 11.80
N PRO A 126 -20.80 10.88 12.20
CA PRO A 126 -20.05 9.70 11.82
C PRO A 126 -20.18 9.43 10.32
N ILE A 127 -19.09 8.95 9.72
CA ILE A 127 -19.03 8.52 8.32
C ILE A 127 -19.02 6.99 8.33
N PRO A 128 -20.16 6.31 8.11
CA PRO A 128 -20.25 4.86 8.25
C PRO A 128 -19.61 4.11 7.07
N VAL A 129 -19.67 4.68 5.86
CA VAL A 129 -19.16 4.07 4.63
C VAL A 129 -18.40 5.10 3.83
N VAL A 130 -17.27 4.69 3.27
CA VAL A 130 -16.45 5.47 2.33
C VAL A 130 -16.24 4.62 1.08
N ASP A 131 -16.85 5.02 -0.02
CA ASP A 131 -16.73 4.39 -1.34
C ASP A 131 -15.64 5.05 -2.19
N ASP A 132 -15.49 6.37 -2.08
CA ASP A 132 -14.42 7.14 -2.72
C ASP A 132 -13.62 7.92 -1.67
N ILE A 133 -12.36 7.52 -1.50
CA ILE A 133 -11.43 8.15 -0.54
C ILE A 133 -10.93 9.50 -1.07
N ASP A 134 -10.91 9.73 -2.38
CA ASP A 134 -10.49 11.01 -2.97
C ASP A 134 -11.57 12.09 -2.83
N ALA A 135 -12.84 11.68 -2.80
CA ALA A 135 -13.97 12.57 -2.51
C ALA A 135 -14.16 12.85 -1.01
N LEU A 136 -13.39 12.20 -0.13
CA LEU A 136 -13.56 12.28 1.32
C LEU A 136 -13.21 13.67 1.87
N GLN A 137 -14.23 14.40 2.29
CA GLN A 137 -14.08 15.66 3.02
C GLN A 137 -14.07 15.40 4.53
N ALA A 138 -12.93 14.92 5.06
CA ALA A 138 -12.74 14.75 6.49
C ALA A 138 -11.57 15.61 6.98
N ASP A 139 -11.74 16.30 8.11
CA ASP A 139 -10.63 17.01 8.78
C ASP A 139 -9.66 16.02 9.44
N VAL A 140 -8.58 15.70 8.72
CA VAL A 140 -7.54 14.75 9.13
C VAL A 140 -6.35 15.42 9.83
N SER A 141 -6.42 16.73 10.07
CA SER A 141 -5.28 17.56 10.48
C SER A 141 -4.81 17.36 11.93
N SER A 142 -5.59 16.66 12.77
CA SER A 142 -5.24 16.48 14.18
C SER A 142 -4.21 15.36 14.39
N LYS A 143 -3.09 15.70 15.06
CA LYS A 143 -2.16 14.71 15.65
C LYS A 143 -2.92 13.79 16.60
N GLY A 144 -2.59 12.49 16.54
CA GLY A 144 -3.26 11.41 17.29
C GLY A 144 -3.20 11.55 18.82
N SER A 145 -3.84 10.60 19.52
CA SER A 145 -3.87 10.56 20.99
C SER A 145 -2.56 10.08 21.61
N ALA A 146 -2.47 10.14 22.95
CA ALA A 146 -1.27 9.84 23.72
C ALA A 146 -0.67 8.43 23.52
N LEU A 147 -1.44 7.45 22.99
CA LEU A 147 -0.97 6.08 22.76
C LEU A 147 -0.52 5.79 21.32
N GLY A 148 -0.86 6.62 20.34
CA GLY A 148 -0.61 6.35 18.92
C GLY A 148 0.24 7.44 18.27
N THR A 149 1.25 7.06 17.50
CA THR A 149 2.09 8.02 16.77
C THR A 149 1.44 8.52 15.47
N GLY A 150 0.52 7.77 14.87
CA GLY A 150 -0.22 8.20 13.68
C GLY A 150 -1.68 8.57 13.98
N GLY A 151 -2.06 9.72 13.42
CA GLY A 151 -3.39 10.30 13.56
C GLY A 151 -4.43 9.63 12.66
N MET A 152 -5.50 10.36 12.35
CA MET A 152 -6.51 9.88 11.39
C MET A 152 -5.96 9.85 9.95
N ALA A 153 -5.02 10.75 9.63
CA ALA A 153 -4.36 10.80 8.33
C ALA A 153 -3.66 9.48 7.95
N THR A 154 -2.93 8.85 8.89
CA THR A 154 -2.22 7.58 8.62
C THR A 154 -3.18 6.41 8.38
N LYS A 155 -4.35 6.44 9.02
CA LYS A 155 -5.42 5.43 8.85
C LYS A 155 -6.08 5.55 7.50
N ILE A 156 -6.30 6.77 7.02
CA ILE A 156 -6.83 7.02 5.67
C ILE A 156 -5.82 6.62 4.61
N VAL A 157 -4.53 6.87 4.83
CA VAL A 157 -3.46 6.36 3.94
C VAL A 157 -3.45 4.84 3.91
N ALA A 158 -3.55 4.18 5.07
CA ALA A 158 -3.62 2.73 5.15
C ALA A 158 -4.90 2.17 4.49
N ALA A 159 -6.06 2.80 4.72
CA ALA A 159 -7.31 2.42 4.09
C ALA A 159 -7.25 2.56 2.57
N ARG A 160 -6.67 3.66 2.06
CA ARG A 160 -6.42 3.84 0.63
C ARG A 160 -5.55 2.73 0.06
N LEU A 161 -4.51 2.35 0.80
CA LEU A 161 -3.58 1.32 0.38
C LEU A 161 -4.26 -0.05 0.32
N ALA A 162 -4.94 -0.46 1.39
CA ALA A 162 -5.62 -1.75 1.47
C ALA A 162 -6.82 -1.86 0.50
N THR A 163 -7.62 -0.80 0.37
CA THR A 163 -8.76 -0.80 -0.59
C THR A 163 -8.29 -0.88 -2.04
N ALA A 164 -7.12 -0.32 -2.36
CA ALA A 164 -6.52 -0.46 -3.68
C ALA A 164 -6.16 -1.91 -4.02
N THR A 165 -5.91 -2.79 -3.04
CA THR A 165 -5.65 -4.24 -3.27
C THR A 165 -6.89 -5.11 -3.14
N GLY A 166 -8.07 -4.50 -3.02
CA GLY A 166 -9.32 -5.24 -2.86
C GLY A 166 -9.65 -5.62 -1.42
N THR A 167 -8.90 -5.11 -0.43
CA THR A 167 -9.15 -5.35 0.99
C THR A 167 -10.11 -4.30 1.55
N SER A 168 -11.21 -4.74 2.15
CA SER A 168 -12.12 -3.84 2.86
C SER A 168 -11.47 -3.36 4.15
N THR A 169 -11.38 -2.04 4.37
CA THR A 169 -10.75 -1.51 5.60
C THR A 169 -11.80 -0.99 6.56
N ILE A 170 -11.70 -1.37 7.83
CA ILE A 170 -12.65 -1.01 8.88
C ILE A 170 -11.94 -0.27 9.99
N ILE A 171 -12.43 0.93 10.34
CA ILE A 171 -12.02 1.67 11.53
C ILE A 171 -13.06 1.43 12.62
N THR A 172 -12.62 0.97 13.79
CA THR A 172 -13.47 0.68 14.96
C THR A 172 -12.71 0.85 16.28
N LYS A 173 -13.45 0.95 17.38
CA LYS A 173 -12.90 1.19 18.72
C LYS A 173 -12.13 -0.01 19.30
N SER A 174 -10.86 0.21 19.67
CA SER A 174 -9.95 -0.79 20.25
C SER A 174 -10.37 -1.30 21.62
N SER A 175 -11.05 -0.48 22.42
CA SER A 175 -11.55 -0.90 23.75
C SER A 175 -12.73 -1.88 23.68
N LYS A 176 -13.24 -2.19 22.47
CA LYS A 176 -14.33 -3.14 22.24
C LYS A 176 -13.95 -4.15 21.14
N PRO A 177 -13.02 -5.09 21.40
CA PRO A 177 -12.56 -6.04 20.38
C PRO A 177 -13.68 -6.95 19.83
N GLY A 178 -14.74 -7.19 20.62
CA GLY A 178 -15.94 -7.90 20.16
C GLY A 178 -16.65 -7.26 18.96
N ASN A 179 -16.35 -5.98 18.66
CA ASN A 179 -16.86 -5.31 17.48
C ASN A 179 -16.44 -6.01 16.17
N ILE A 180 -15.25 -6.65 16.12
CA ILE A 180 -14.78 -7.33 14.91
C ILE A 180 -15.80 -8.38 14.47
N ALA A 181 -16.17 -9.30 15.36
CA ALA A 181 -17.14 -10.35 15.06
C ALA A 181 -18.54 -9.80 14.76
N ALA A 182 -18.97 -8.76 15.48
CA ALA A 182 -20.27 -8.13 15.25
C ALA A 182 -20.37 -7.44 13.88
N ILE A 183 -19.31 -6.75 13.45
CA ILE A 183 -19.25 -6.09 12.14
C ILE A 183 -19.22 -7.15 11.03
N ILE A 184 -18.40 -8.19 11.15
CA ILE A 184 -18.35 -9.27 10.14
C ILE A 184 -19.72 -9.93 9.98
N ARG A 185 -20.41 -10.26 11.07
CA ARG A 185 -21.78 -10.83 11.01
C ARG A 185 -22.80 -9.88 10.40
N HIS A 186 -22.64 -8.57 10.59
CA HIS A 186 -23.52 -7.60 9.95
C HIS A 186 -23.27 -7.49 8.44
N LEU A 187 -22.00 -7.52 8.02
CA LEU A 187 -21.61 -7.48 6.61
C LEU A 187 -21.94 -8.78 5.88
N TYR A 188 -21.89 -9.93 6.58
CA TYR A 188 -22.31 -11.23 6.10
C TYR A 188 -23.26 -11.89 7.09
N PRO A 189 -24.56 -11.52 7.06
CA PRO A 189 -25.54 -12.21 7.87
C PRO A 189 -25.55 -13.69 7.47
N PRO A 190 -25.48 -14.62 8.45
CA PRO A 190 -25.60 -16.04 8.15
C PRO A 190 -26.94 -16.30 7.45
N MET A 191 -26.89 -17.00 6.31
CA MET A 191 -28.10 -17.43 5.63
C MET A 191 -28.66 -18.63 6.38
N GLU A 192 -29.65 -18.40 7.25
CA GLU A 192 -30.45 -19.48 7.80
C GLU A 192 -31.52 -19.86 6.77
N VAL A 193 -31.38 -21.06 6.21
CA VAL A 193 -32.37 -21.63 5.30
C VAL A 193 -33.20 -22.63 6.11
N ASP A 194 -34.51 -22.38 6.18
CA ASP A 194 -35.43 -23.32 6.81
C ASP A 194 -35.41 -24.66 6.06
N SER A 195 -35.13 -25.73 6.79
CA SER A 195 -34.86 -27.06 6.24
C SER A 195 -36.11 -27.69 5.60
N GLU A 196 -37.31 -27.26 6.02
CA GLU A 196 -38.58 -27.82 5.57
C GLU A 196 -39.24 -27.02 4.44
N THR A 197 -38.99 -25.70 4.38
CA THR A 197 -39.68 -24.79 3.45
C THR A 197 -38.74 -24.17 2.41
N GLY A 198 -37.42 -24.25 2.61
CA GLY A 198 -36.42 -23.61 1.75
C GLY A 198 -36.41 -22.08 1.82
N THR A 199 -37.23 -21.47 2.69
CA THR A 199 -37.27 -20.02 2.87
C THR A 199 -36.08 -19.53 3.68
N VAL A 200 -35.44 -18.46 3.21
CA VAL A 200 -34.39 -17.75 3.95
C VAL A 200 -35.07 -17.04 5.12
N LEU A 201 -34.76 -17.47 6.34
CA LEU A 201 -35.24 -16.80 7.55
C LEU A 201 -34.43 -15.51 7.74
N SER A 202 -35.13 -14.38 7.81
CA SER A 202 -34.49 -13.11 8.13
C SER A 202 -34.11 -13.10 9.61
N VAL A 203 -32.84 -13.33 9.93
CA VAL A 203 -32.31 -13.17 11.29
C VAL A 203 -32.53 -11.71 11.72
N PRO A 204 -33.04 -11.42 12.94
CA PRO A 204 -33.19 -10.06 13.42
C PRO A 204 -31.85 -9.32 13.36
N SER A 205 -31.74 -8.27 12.54
CA SER A 205 -30.49 -7.53 12.38
C SER A 205 -30.23 -6.71 13.64
N ILE A 206 -29.39 -7.22 14.54
CA ILE A 206 -28.81 -6.39 15.59
C ILE A 206 -28.01 -5.29 14.87
N PRO A 207 -28.26 -4.00 15.15
CA PRO A 207 -27.52 -2.93 14.50
C PRO A 207 -26.02 -3.11 14.79
N PRO A 208 -25.16 -2.95 13.78
CA PRO A 208 -23.72 -3.13 13.99
C PRO A 208 -23.22 -2.08 14.98
N PRO A 209 -22.13 -2.36 15.70
CA PRO A 209 -21.44 -1.32 16.45
C PRO A 209 -21.00 -0.22 15.49
N LEU A 210 -20.91 1.02 15.99
CA LEU A 210 -20.45 2.14 15.18
C LEU A 210 -19.03 1.88 14.65
N HIS A 211 -18.86 2.05 13.34
CA HIS A 211 -17.61 1.83 12.62
C HIS A 211 -17.63 2.61 11.30
N THR A 212 -16.47 2.74 10.66
CA THR A 212 -16.36 3.18 9.26
C THR A 212 -15.86 2.03 8.41
N CYS A 213 -16.56 1.74 7.30
CA CYS A 213 -16.14 0.78 6.29
C CYS A 213 -15.68 1.50 5.02
N PHE A 214 -14.41 1.34 4.67
CA PHE A 214 -13.86 1.74 3.39
C PHE A 214 -14.03 0.58 2.42
N LEU A 215 -14.81 0.82 1.36
CA LEU A 215 -15.10 -0.20 0.37
C LEU A 215 -13.87 -0.45 -0.51
N PRO A 216 -13.62 -1.71 -0.90
CA PRO A 216 -12.53 -2.03 -1.80
C PRO A 216 -12.77 -1.38 -3.17
N SER A 217 -11.68 -1.01 -3.85
CA SER A 217 -11.78 -0.49 -5.21
C SER A 217 -12.45 -1.52 -6.13
N PRO A 218 -13.40 -1.10 -7.00
CA PRO A 218 -14.07 -2.01 -7.94
C PRO A 218 -13.11 -2.62 -8.96
N SER A 219 -11.91 -2.03 -9.10
CA SER A 219 -10.82 -2.54 -9.95
C SER A 219 -9.53 -2.65 -9.12
N PRO A 220 -9.34 -3.74 -8.34
CA PRO A 220 -8.17 -3.92 -7.50
C PRO A 220 -6.87 -3.91 -8.29
N ILE A 221 -5.88 -3.22 -7.75
CA ILE A 221 -4.51 -3.18 -8.26
C ILE A 221 -3.87 -4.55 -7.98
N ARG A 222 -3.27 -5.17 -9.00
CA ARG A 222 -2.51 -6.41 -8.85
C ARG A 222 -1.34 -6.23 -7.87
N ASN A 223 -1.02 -7.26 -7.09
CA ASN A 223 0.08 -7.25 -6.09
C ASN A 223 1.40 -6.65 -6.61
N ARG A 224 1.77 -6.91 -7.87
CA ARG A 224 2.98 -6.30 -8.48
C ARG A 224 2.86 -4.79 -8.66
N ALA A 225 1.72 -4.30 -9.15
CA ALA A 225 1.52 -2.88 -9.39
C ALA A 225 1.39 -2.11 -8.07
N PHE A 226 0.74 -2.73 -7.07
CA PHE A 226 0.70 -2.23 -5.71
C PHE A 226 2.11 -2.08 -5.11
N TRP A 227 2.93 -3.12 -5.26
CA TRP A 227 4.32 -3.10 -4.80
C TRP A 227 5.12 -1.95 -5.44
N ILE A 228 4.96 -1.72 -6.75
CA ILE A 228 5.63 -0.62 -7.45
C ILE A 228 5.17 0.76 -6.97
N LEU A 229 3.86 0.94 -6.77
CA LEU A 229 3.30 2.23 -6.34
C LEU A 229 3.62 2.56 -4.88
N HIS A 230 3.61 1.56 -4.01
CA HIS A 230 3.53 1.80 -2.56
C HIS A 230 4.61 1.09 -1.74
N GLY A 231 5.11 -0.05 -2.22
CA GLY A 231 6.20 -0.79 -1.57
C GLY A 231 7.56 -0.13 -1.78
N LEU A 232 7.77 0.53 -2.92
CA LEU A 232 9.04 1.14 -3.30
C LEU A 232 9.15 2.60 -2.87
N ALA A 233 10.30 2.96 -2.29
CA ALA A 233 10.71 4.36 -2.13
C ALA A 233 11.34 4.84 -3.46
N PRO A 234 10.81 5.91 -4.09
CA PRO A 234 11.40 6.42 -5.31
C PRO A 234 12.70 7.17 -5.02
N HIS A 235 13.76 6.87 -5.77
CA HIS A 235 15.10 7.46 -5.64
C HIS A 235 15.37 8.58 -6.66
N GLY A 236 14.40 8.84 -7.55
CA GLY A 236 14.45 9.93 -8.51
C GLY A 236 13.13 10.18 -9.22
N THR A 237 13.16 11.11 -10.16
CA THR A 237 12.02 11.49 -11.00
C THR A 237 12.41 11.36 -12.47
N LEU A 238 11.56 10.72 -13.26
CA LEU A 238 11.61 10.80 -14.72
C LEU A 238 10.51 11.72 -15.20
N TYR A 239 10.91 12.74 -15.94
CA TYR A 239 10.00 13.63 -16.62
C TYR A 239 9.72 13.07 -18.01
N ILE A 240 8.45 12.85 -18.33
CA ILE A 240 8.02 12.23 -19.58
C ILE A 240 7.10 13.16 -20.36
N ASP A 241 7.06 13.01 -21.68
CA ASP A 241 6.14 13.78 -22.51
C ASP A 241 4.75 13.15 -22.54
N ARG A 242 3.80 13.91 -23.10
CA ARG A 242 2.40 13.48 -23.20
C ARG A 242 2.23 12.24 -24.08
N GLY A 243 3.07 12.05 -25.09
CA GLY A 243 3.05 10.85 -25.94
C GLY A 243 3.41 9.59 -25.14
N ALA A 244 4.45 9.69 -24.30
CA ALA A 244 4.83 8.65 -23.37
C ALA A 244 3.72 8.36 -22.34
N SER A 245 3.12 9.41 -21.75
CA SER A 245 1.99 9.26 -20.82
C SER A 245 0.82 8.47 -21.43
N ILE A 246 0.41 8.84 -22.65
CA ILE A 246 -0.66 8.13 -23.38
C ILE A 246 -0.25 6.68 -23.69
N ALA A 247 1.00 6.44 -24.10
CA ALA A 247 1.49 5.10 -24.36
C ALA A 247 1.47 4.22 -23.10
N LEU A 248 1.89 4.76 -21.95
CA LEU A 248 1.85 4.08 -20.66
C LEU A 248 0.40 3.77 -20.22
N ALA A 249 -0.53 4.71 -20.41
CA ALA A 249 -1.94 4.49 -20.17
C ALA A 249 -2.50 3.36 -21.05
N ASN A 250 -2.04 3.26 -22.30
CA ASN A 250 -2.34 2.18 -23.25
C ASN A 250 -1.50 0.91 -23.03
N LYS A 251 -0.88 0.76 -21.86
CA LYS A 251 -0.12 -0.42 -21.44
C LYS A 251 1.15 -0.71 -22.25
N ALA A 252 1.80 0.31 -22.81
CA ALA A 252 3.17 0.19 -23.33
C ALA A 252 4.22 0.29 -22.21
N GLY A 253 5.46 -0.14 -22.49
CA GLY A 253 6.63 0.19 -21.67
C GLY A 253 7.12 1.62 -21.93
N LEU A 254 7.94 2.16 -21.04
CA LEU A 254 8.55 3.48 -21.21
C LEU A 254 9.79 3.37 -22.11
N LEU A 255 9.73 3.98 -23.28
CA LEU A 255 10.85 4.09 -24.22
C LEU A 255 11.71 5.34 -23.93
N PRO A 256 13.01 5.33 -24.26
CA PRO A 256 13.89 6.49 -24.04
C PRO A 256 13.41 7.76 -24.77
N VAL A 257 12.81 7.61 -25.95
CA VAL A 257 12.29 8.72 -26.77
C VAL A 257 11.26 9.58 -26.01
N GLY A 258 10.50 8.95 -25.12
CA GLY A 258 9.46 9.59 -24.32
C GLY A 258 9.96 10.27 -23.05
N VAL A 259 11.23 10.07 -22.68
CA VAL A 259 11.84 10.70 -21.51
C VAL A 259 12.34 12.09 -21.90
N VAL A 260 11.81 13.12 -21.23
CA VAL A 260 12.19 14.52 -21.39
C VAL A 260 13.41 14.83 -20.55
N ASP A 261 13.38 14.43 -19.29
CA ASP A 261 14.46 14.70 -18.34
C ASP A 261 14.49 13.69 -17.20
N VAL A 262 15.60 13.69 -16.46
CA VAL A 262 15.84 12.81 -15.32
C VAL A 262 16.41 13.62 -14.17
N GLU A 263 15.86 13.42 -12.98
CA GLU A 263 16.29 14.06 -11.74
C GLU A 263 16.57 13.00 -10.66
N GLY A 264 17.60 13.25 -9.87
CA GLY A 264 18.07 12.36 -8.81
C GLY A 264 19.17 11.41 -9.28
N THR A 265 19.68 10.64 -8.32
CA THR A 265 20.73 9.66 -8.56
C THR A 265 20.19 8.29 -8.16
N PHE A 266 20.07 7.40 -9.13
CA PHE A 266 19.52 6.07 -8.92
C PHE A 266 20.19 5.06 -9.86
N ALA A 267 20.25 3.82 -9.40
CA ALA A 267 20.80 2.69 -10.14
C ALA A 267 19.74 1.99 -10.99
N GLN A 268 20.16 0.98 -11.74
CA GLN A 268 19.24 0.07 -12.41
C GLN A 268 18.40 -0.69 -11.38
N GLN A 269 17.18 -1.05 -11.75
CA GLN A 269 16.18 -1.72 -10.90
C GLN A 269 15.70 -0.91 -9.69
N GLU A 270 16.04 0.38 -9.60
CA GLU A 270 15.46 1.26 -8.59
C GLU A 270 14.15 1.90 -9.06
N ALA A 271 13.33 2.30 -8.09
CA ALA A 271 12.06 2.95 -8.37
C ALA A 271 12.21 4.45 -8.59
N VAL A 272 11.43 4.99 -9.52
CA VAL A 272 11.38 6.42 -9.84
C VAL A 272 9.93 6.88 -9.95
N ARG A 273 9.69 8.17 -9.69
CA ARG A 273 8.42 8.83 -10.01
C ARG A 273 8.35 9.11 -11.50
N LEU A 274 7.15 9.02 -12.07
CA LEU A 274 6.86 9.44 -13.43
C LEU A 274 6.05 10.73 -13.39
N VAL A 275 6.62 11.81 -13.93
CA VAL A 275 6.00 13.13 -13.97
C VAL A 275 5.80 13.55 -15.41
N VAL A 276 4.57 13.92 -15.76
CA VAL A 276 4.27 14.46 -17.09
C VAL A 276 4.57 15.95 -17.11
N ILE A 277 5.30 16.39 -18.14
CA ILE A 277 5.49 17.82 -18.44
C ILE A 277 4.65 18.18 -19.65
N GLU A 278 3.71 19.12 -19.49
CA GLU A 278 3.07 19.79 -20.61
C GLU A 278 3.93 20.96 -21.11
N LYS A 279 4.42 20.87 -22.36
CA LYS A 279 4.94 22.05 -23.05
C LYS A 279 3.74 22.83 -23.59
N THR A 280 3.33 23.88 -22.88
CA THR A 280 2.40 24.85 -23.46
C THR A 280 3.14 25.62 -24.55
N SER A 281 2.89 25.29 -25.81
CA SER A 281 3.30 26.14 -26.93
C SER A 281 2.51 27.44 -26.84
N LEU A 282 3.10 28.50 -26.28
CA LEU A 282 2.61 29.85 -26.56
C LEU A 282 2.69 30.03 -28.07
N GLY A 283 1.56 30.40 -28.69
CA GLY A 283 1.38 30.46 -30.13
C GLY A 283 2.50 31.20 -30.84
N SER A 284 2.82 30.73 -32.05
CA SER A 284 3.71 31.39 -32.99
C SER A 284 3.23 32.82 -33.23
N LEU A 285 3.93 33.81 -32.67
CA LEU A 285 3.86 35.18 -33.14
C LEU A 285 4.83 35.31 -34.31
N SER A 286 4.29 35.77 -35.43
CA SER A 286 4.95 36.03 -36.71
C SER A 286 6.31 36.76 -36.56
N PRO A 287 7.32 36.45 -37.39
CA PRO A 287 8.65 37.03 -37.30
C PRO A 287 8.67 38.44 -37.95
N THR A 288 8.06 39.42 -37.31
CA THR A 288 8.28 40.83 -37.63
C THR A 288 8.30 41.65 -36.35
N GLY A 289 9.50 41.86 -35.80
CA GLY A 289 9.72 42.81 -34.70
C GLY A 289 10.86 42.44 -33.76
N ASN A 290 12.07 42.82 -34.16
CA ASN A 290 13.29 43.10 -33.38
C ASN A 290 13.61 42.32 -32.09
N SER A 291 14.82 41.75 -32.14
CA SER A 291 15.63 41.20 -31.05
C SER A 291 15.44 41.88 -29.70
N ASN A 292 14.93 41.11 -28.74
CA ASN A 292 15.53 40.98 -27.42
C ASN A 292 15.08 39.64 -26.84
N SER A 293 16.03 38.90 -26.29
CA SER A 293 15.89 37.57 -25.69
C SER A 293 14.68 37.49 -24.75
N ILE A 294 13.60 36.90 -25.24
CA ILE A 294 12.47 36.48 -24.40
C ILE A 294 12.92 35.18 -23.75
N SER A 295 13.41 35.25 -22.52
CA SER A 295 13.49 34.10 -21.62
C SER A 295 12.09 33.56 -21.45
N MET A 296 11.78 32.53 -22.24
CA MET A 296 10.50 31.84 -22.30
C MET A 296 10.32 31.08 -20.98
N GLN A 297 9.71 31.75 -19.99
CA GLN A 297 9.40 31.12 -18.71
C GLN A 297 8.19 30.20 -18.90
N LEU A 298 8.47 28.98 -19.35
CA LEU A 298 7.52 27.87 -19.43
C LEU A 298 6.97 27.64 -18.02
N VAL A 299 5.68 27.92 -17.81
CA VAL A 299 4.96 27.43 -16.62
C VAL A 299 4.66 25.96 -16.89
N SER A 300 5.64 25.10 -16.60
CA SER A 300 5.50 23.64 -16.67
C SER A 300 4.54 23.21 -15.57
N ARG A 301 3.38 22.68 -15.94
CA ARG A 301 2.53 21.96 -14.98
C ARG A 301 3.10 20.55 -14.87
N GLU A 302 3.64 20.23 -13.70
CA GLU A 302 4.18 18.92 -13.37
C GLU A 302 3.10 18.08 -12.67
N GLU A 303 2.77 16.94 -13.25
CA GLU A 303 1.80 16.00 -12.67
C GLU A 303 2.44 14.61 -12.50
N GLU A 304 2.52 14.11 -11.27
CA GLU A 304 2.95 12.72 -11.00
C GLU A 304 1.83 11.76 -11.39
N ILE A 305 2.07 10.95 -12.42
CA ILE A 305 1.09 10.00 -12.94
C ILE A 305 1.30 8.57 -12.44
N GLY A 306 2.43 8.29 -11.78
CA GLY A 306 2.75 6.95 -11.31
C GLY A 306 4.22 6.73 -10.99
N ARG A 307 4.60 5.46 -10.89
CA ARG A 307 5.98 5.03 -10.58
C ARG A 307 6.44 3.92 -11.50
N ALA A 308 7.75 3.83 -11.67
CA ALA A 308 8.37 2.80 -12.47
C ALA A 308 9.63 2.24 -11.82
N VAL A 309 9.93 0.96 -12.08
CA VAL A 309 11.25 0.37 -11.87
C VAL A 309 12.03 0.45 -13.18
N VAL A 310 13.18 1.12 -13.15
CA VAL A 310 13.96 1.42 -14.36
C VAL A 310 14.98 0.33 -14.70
N ASN A 311 15.29 0.17 -15.98
CA ASN A 311 16.29 -0.77 -16.49
C ASN A 311 17.68 -0.14 -16.64
N TYR A 312 17.77 1.18 -16.53
CA TYR A 312 18.99 1.97 -16.69
C TYR A 312 19.18 2.92 -15.51
N SER A 313 20.41 3.19 -15.11
CA SER A 313 20.72 4.17 -14.05
C SER A 313 20.40 5.60 -14.51
N SER A 314 20.34 6.56 -13.58
CA SER A 314 20.02 7.95 -13.90
C SER A 314 21.02 8.58 -14.88
N SER A 315 22.32 8.25 -14.75
CA SER A 315 23.38 8.72 -15.64
C SER A 315 23.29 8.12 -17.04
N GLU A 316 22.84 6.88 -17.15
CA GLU A 316 22.59 6.21 -18.43
C GLU A 316 21.35 6.76 -19.11
N ILE A 317 20.24 6.89 -18.38
CA ILE A 317 18.99 7.50 -18.87
C ILE A 317 19.26 8.93 -19.36
N ALA A 318 20.07 9.71 -18.65
CA ALA A 318 20.44 11.06 -19.06
C ALA A 318 21.11 11.10 -20.45
N ARG A 319 21.84 10.05 -20.83
CA ARG A 319 22.53 9.92 -22.12
C ARG A 319 21.63 9.38 -23.23
N ILE A 320 20.64 8.54 -22.90
CA ILE A 320 19.74 7.92 -23.89
C ILE A 320 18.37 8.57 -24.00
N LYS A 321 18.03 9.54 -23.14
CA LYS A 321 16.76 10.29 -23.23
C LYS A 321 16.60 10.91 -24.61
N ARG A 322 15.36 10.93 -25.12
CA ARG A 322 15.01 11.40 -26.48
C ARG A 322 15.58 10.60 -27.66
N LEU A 323 16.30 9.50 -27.42
CA LEU A 323 16.80 8.63 -28.49
C LEU A 323 15.83 7.49 -28.81
N ARG A 324 15.99 6.87 -29.99
CA ARG A 324 15.32 5.62 -30.33
C ARG A 324 16.03 4.44 -29.66
N SER A 325 15.30 3.37 -29.35
CA SER A 325 15.87 2.19 -28.68
C SER A 325 17.02 1.55 -29.46
N SER A 326 16.98 1.62 -30.80
CA SER A 326 18.07 1.17 -31.68
C SER A 326 19.40 1.90 -31.46
N GLU A 327 19.37 3.10 -30.86
CA GLU A 327 20.56 3.94 -30.65
C GLU A 327 21.22 3.71 -29.28
N ILE A 328 20.55 3.01 -28.35
CA ILE A 328 21.04 2.77 -26.98
C ILE A 328 22.43 2.12 -27.01
N ARG A 329 22.59 1.06 -27.82
CA ARG A 329 23.86 0.31 -27.90
C ARG A 329 25.02 1.18 -28.38
N ASN A 330 24.76 2.12 -29.29
CA ASN A 330 25.78 3.03 -29.80
C ASN A 330 26.24 4.05 -28.75
N VAL A 331 25.31 4.47 -27.87
CA VAL A 331 25.60 5.49 -26.85
C VAL A 331 26.19 4.89 -25.58
N LEU A 332 25.68 3.74 -25.12
CA LEU A 332 26.10 3.10 -23.86
C LEU A 332 27.14 1.99 -24.06
N GLY A 333 27.31 1.49 -25.28
CA GLY A 333 28.17 0.33 -25.59
C GLY A 333 27.46 -1.02 -25.38
N TYR A 334 26.28 -1.02 -24.79
CA TYR A 334 25.43 -2.19 -24.55
C TYR A 334 23.95 -1.78 -24.58
N ALA A 335 23.05 -2.76 -24.70
CA ALA A 335 21.60 -2.52 -24.70
C ALA A 335 20.88 -3.75 -24.15
N ASP A 336 20.81 -3.86 -22.82
CA ASP A 336 20.14 -4.97 -22.15
C ASP A 336 18.61 -4.90 -22.28
N SER A 337 18.07 -3.74 -22.65
CA SER A 337 16.64 -3.51 -22.81
C SER A 337 16.37 -2.40 -23.85
N GLU A 338 15.32 -2.56 -24.65
CA GLU A 338 14.84 -1.48 -25.51
C GLU A 338 14.06 -0.42 -24.73
N TYR A 339 13.64 -0.75 -23.51
CA TYR A 339 12.83 0.08 -22.63
C TYR A 339 13.64 0.65 -21.46
N VAL A 340 13.37 1.92 -21.13
CA VAL A 340 13.78 2.53 -19.86
C VAL A 340 13.06 1.87 -18.69
N ALA A 341 11.79 1.51 -18.87
CA ALA A 341 11.05 0.68 -17.92
C ALA A 341 10.09 -0.24 -18.67
N TYR A 342 10.14 -1.54 -18.38
CA TYR A 342 9.19 -2.50 -18.94
C TYR A 342 7.76 -2.21 -18.47
N ARG A 343 6.76 -2.66 -19.25
CA ARG A 343 5.35 -2.42 -18.93
C ARG A 343 4.96 -2.95 -17.55
N GLU A 344 5.38 -4.16 -17.22
CA GLU A 344 5.14 -4.81 -15.92
C GLU A 344 5.85 -4.13 -14.75
N ASN A 345 6.77 -3.21 -15.04
CA ASN A 345 7.52 -2.40 -14.10
C ASN A 345 6.99 -0.96 -14.01
N VAL A 346 5.94 -0.63 -14.75
CA VAL A 346 5.26 0.68 -14.68
C VAL A 346 3.89 0.52 -14.05
N SER A 347 3.58 1.36 -13.06
CA SER A 347 2.26 1.43 -12.43
C SER A 347 1.80 2.88 -12.34
N LEU A 348 0.58 3.13 -12.80
CA LEU A 348 -0.02 4.48 -12.86
C LEU A 348 -1.05 4.65 -11.74
N HIS A 349 -1.25 5.87 -11.30
CA HIS A 349 -2.34 6.23 -10.39
C HIS A 349 -3.69 6.11 -11.10
N ALA A 350 -4.75 5.84 -10.33
CA ALA A 350 -6.10 5.60 -10.87
C ALA A 350 -6.63 6.73 -11.75
N SER A 351 -6.25 7.99 -11.48
CA SER A 351 -6.61 9.17 -12.29
C SER A 351 -5.94 9.21 -13.67
N ALA A 352 -4.79 8.55 -13.84
CA ALA A 352 -3.98 8.55 -15.06
C ALA A 352 -4.11 7.25 -15.88
N SER A 353 -4.56 6.15 -15.26
CA SER A 353 -4.89 4.92 -15.96
C SER A 353 -6.28 5.01 -16.58
N GLY A 354 -6.39 5.18 -17.89
CA GLY A 354 -7.68 5.17 -18.61
C GLY A 354 -8.44 3.82 -18.60
N ASP A 355 -8.08 2.88 -17.72
CA ASP A 355 -8.60 1.52 -17.70
C ASP A 355 -9.14 1.13 -16.31
N LYS A 356 -10.42 0.72 -16.28
CA LYS A 356 -11.02 -0.05 -15.19
C LYS A 356 -10.35 -1.43 -15.20
N SER A 357 -9.28 -1.59 -14.43
CA SER A 357 -8.49 -2.83 -14.39
C SER A 357 -9.41 -4.05 -14.26
N ARG A 358 -9.34 -4.97 -15.23
CA ARG A 358 -10.08 -6.24 -15.14
C ARG A 358 -9.58 -7.00 -13.91
N PRO A 359 -10.49 -7.50 -13.05
CA PRO A 359 -10.11 -8.34 -11.94
C PRO A 359 -9.38 -9.58 -12.46
N ASP A 360 -8.54 -10.20 -11.63
CA ASP A 360 -8.20 -11.60 -11.86
C ASP A 360 -9.51 -12.38 -12.02
N THR A 361 -9.51 -13.40 -12.89
CA THR A 361 -10.67 -14.27 -13.11
C THR A 361 -11.35 -14.52 -11.76
N PRO A 362 -12.63 -14.15 -11.58
CA PRO A 362 -13.28 -14.35 -10.30
C PRO A 362 -13.12 -15.83 -9.98
N SER A 363 -12.39 -16.13 -8.90
CA SER A 363 -12.71 -17.35 -8.18
C SER A 363 -14.19 -17.17 -7.89
N GLY A 364 -15.03 -18.03 -8.49
CA GLY A 364 -16.49 -17.96 -8.36
C GLY A 364 -16.91 -17.79 -6.90
N PRO A 365 -18.18 -17.43 -6.62
CA PRO A 365 -18.63 -17.04 -5.28
C PRO A 365 -17.92 -17.89 -4.24
N ARG A 366 -17.00 -17.26 -3.50
CA ARG A 366 -16.19 -17.95 -2.51
C ARG A 366 -17.18 -18.42 -1.46
N THR A 367 -17.57 -19.68 -1.57
CA THR A 367 -18.21 -20.42 -0.49
C THR A 367 -17.35 -20.13 0.73
N PRO A 368 -17.92 -19.65 1.86
CA PRO A 368 -17.17 -19.53 3.09
C PRO A 368 -16.44 -20.87 3.26
N THR A 369 -15.13 -20.79 3.44
CA THR A 369 -14.28 -21.95 3.65
C THR A 369 -15.02 -22.87 4.59
N LYS A 370 -15.42 -24.07 4.10
CA LYS A 370 -16.15 -25.09 4.88
C LYS A 370 -15.64 -25.03 6.30
N GLU A 371 -16.55 -24.91 7.27
CA GLU A 371 -16.25 -24.97 8.70
C GLU A 371 -15.07 -25.93 8.91
N ARG A 372 -13.86 -25.36 9.10
CA ARG A 372 -12.72 -26.15 9.55
C ARG A 372 -13.02 -26.37 11.03
N THR A 373 -13.76 -27.43 11.31
CA THR A 373 -13.82 -28.02 12.64
C THR A 373 -12.39 -28.10 13.19
N PRO A 374 -12.11 -27.64 14.43
CA PRO A 374 -10.74 -27.50 14.94
C PRO A 374 -10.01 -28.83 15.23
N GLU A 375 -10.49 -29.96 14.72
CA GLU A 375 -10.00 -31.29 15.11
C GLU A 375 -8.90 -31.84 14.18
N ALA A 376 -8.64 -31.22 13.03
CA ALA A 376 -7.60 -31.67 12.12
C ALA A 376 -6.55 -30.57 11.91
N SER A 377 -5.35 -30.81 12.47
CA SER A 377 -4.09 -30.07 12.29
C SER A 377 -3.64 -29.13 13.41
N VAL A 378 -3.68 -29.59 14.67
CA VAL A 378 -2.56 -29.29 15.58
C VAL A 378 -1.52 -30.39 15.34
N VAL A 379 -0.76 -30.25 14.25
CA VAL A 379 0.50 -30.99 14.14
C VAL A 379 1.31 -30.61 15.36
N ASP A 380 1.81 -31.60 16.10
CA ASP A 380 2.52 -31.39 17.36
C ASP A 380 3.82 -30.62 17.11
N LEU A 381 3.71 -29.28 17.09
CA LEU A 381 4.80 -28.32 16.92
C LEU A 381 5.87 -28.49 18.01
N LYS A 382 5.59 -29.24 19.09
CA LYS A 382 6.59 -29.61 20.11
C LYS A 382 7.60 -30.65 19.63
N SER A 383 7.32 -31.37 18.53
CA SER A 383 8.20 -32.39 17.95
C SER A 383 9.21 -31.83 16.94
N TRP A 384 9.09 -30.57 16.54
CA TRP A 384 10.04 -29.94 15.62
C TRP A 384 11.37 -29.65 16.34
N LYS A 385 12.36 -30.50 16.08
CA LYS A 385 13.76 -30.18 16.27
C LYS A 385 14.20 -29.30 15.09
N ILE A 386 14.71 -28.11 15.39
CA ILE A 386 15.38 -27.26 14.41
C ILE A 386 16.66 -28.01 14.00
N GLU A 387 16.74 -28.43 12.73
CA GLU A 387 18.00 -28.93 12.12
C GLU A 387 18.92 -27.78 11.73
#